data_AF-A0A060CQ24-F1
#
_entry.id   AF-A0A060CQ24-F1
#
_cell.length_a   1.000
_cell.length_b   1.000
_cell.length_c   1.000
_cell.angle_alpha   90.00
_cell.angle_beta   90.00
_cell.angle_gamma   90.00
#
_symmetry.space_group_name_H-M   'P 1'
#
loop_
_entity.id
_entity.type
_entity.pdbx_description
1 polymer ?
#
loop_
_entity_poly.entity_id
_entity_poly.type
_entity_poly.pdbx_seq_one_letter_code
_entity_poly.pdbx_strand_id
1 'polypeptide(L)'
;MESLSASVDDGVHGGGGVPLLVEHSRNVFARPGIRGHRIVPDGDDVSVGRDWSPRFLIDSEPRIQGGVMTMEASDGLCGLHLTTVLETLPGGTLRIRHILRNVAQGTYVLDGLEVSVPLLDRQTEIL
;
A
#
# COMPACT_ATOMS: atom_id res chain seq x y z
N MET A 1 -11.68 34.02 41.32
CA MET A 1 -12.32 33.19 40.28
C MET A 1 -11.44 33.30 39.04
N GLU A 2 -10.29 32.65 39.08
CA GLU A 2 -9.34 32.61 37.95
C GLU A 2 -9.31 31.18 37.47
N SER A 3 -9.93 30.97 36.31
CA SER A 3 -10.01 29.68 35.64
C SER A 3 -8.67 29.43 34.95
N LEU A 4 -7.87 28.49 35.46
CA LEU A 4 -6.78 27.91 34.71
C LEU A 4 -7.38 27.19 33.51
N SER A 5 -7.17 27.74 32.31
CA SER A 5 -7.39 27.01 31.07
C SER A 5 -6.35 25.88 31.03
N ALA A 6 -6.82 24.65 31.27
CA ALA A 6 -6.04 23.48 30.92
C ALA A 6 -5.87 23.50 29.39
N SER A 7 -4.64 23.81 28.97
CA SER A 7 -4.15 23.45 27.65
C SER A 7 -4.36 21.95 27.50
N VAL A 8 -5.37 21.55 26.73
CA VAL A 8 -5.48 20.18 26.22
C VAL A 8 -4.29 20.04 25.30
N ASP A 9 -3.24 19.40 25.82
CA ASP A 9 -2.21 18.80 25.01
C ASP A 9 -2.90 17.68 24.22
N ASP A 10 -3.43 18.03 23.04
CA ASP A 10 -3.78 17.06 22.02
C ASP A 10 -2.46 16.49 21.50
N GLY A 11 -1.88 15.62 22.32
CA GLY A 11 -0.74 14.81 21.98
C GLY A 11 -1.09 14.03 20.73
N VAL A 12 -0.67 14.54 19.58
CA VAL A 12 -0.64 13.77 18.34
C VAL A 12 0.38 12.65 18.56
N HIS A 13 -0.08 11.55 19.15
CA HIS A 13 0.49 10.25 18.83
C HIS A 13 0.12 9.98 17.38
N GLY A 14 0.92 10.50 16.45
CA GLY A 14 0.86 10.18 15.03
C GLY A 14 1.28 8.73 14.80
N GLY A 15 0.54 7.79 15.37
CA GLY A 15 0.75 6.35 15.26
C GLY A 15 0.30 5.85 13.90
N GLY A 16 0.98 6.31 12.85
CA GLY A 16 0.80 5.76 11.51
C GLY A 16 1.26 4.31 11.51
N GLY A 17 0.31 3.37 11.43
CA GLY A 17 0.64 1.97 11.23
C GLY A 17 1.54 1.79 10.00
N VAL A 18 2.46 0.83 10.07
CA VAL A 18 3.31 0.48 8.92
C VAL A 18 2.43 -0.24 7.88
N PRO A 19 2.44 0.19 6.61
CA PRO A 19 1.52 -0.33 5.61
C PRO A 19 1.92 -1.73 5.12
N LEU A 20 0.94 -2.50 4.62
CA LEU A 20 1.18 -3.81 3.99
C LEU A 20 1.83 -3.71 2.60
N LEU A 21 1.82 -2.53 2.00
CA LEU A 21 2.56 -2.16 0.80
C LEU A 21 3.31 -0.86 1.09
N VAL A 22 4.64 -0.88 1.01
CA VAL A 22 5.44 0.33 1.18
C VAL A 22 5.43 1.15 -0.12
N GLU A 23 4.96 2.39 -0.05
CA GLU A 23 4.84 3.29 -1.19
C GLU A 23 5.87 4.42 -1.08
N HIS A 24 6.71 4.60 -2.11
CA HIS A 24 7.67 5.72 -2.15
C HIS A 24 6.97 7.09 -2.22
N SER A 25 5.78 7.16 -2.79
CA SER A 25 4.95 8.38 -2.84
C SER A 25 4.53 8.90 -1.45
N ARG A 26 4.71 8.09 -0.39
CA ARG A 26 4.38 8.43 1.00
C ARG A 26 5.60 8.87 1.83
N ASN A 27 6.67 9.30 1.17
CA ASN A 27 7.90 9.78 1.81
C ASN A 27 8.56 8.72 2.72
N VAL A 28 8.52 7.45 2.28
CA VAL A 28 9.16 6.33 2.95
C VAL A 28 10.46 5.99 2.22
N PHE A 29 11.57 5.92 2.96
CA PHE A 29 12.92 5.66 2.41
C PHE A 29 13.36 4.19 2.54
N ALA A 30 12.44 3.30 2.86
CA ALA A 30 12.66 1.85 2.81
C ALA A 30 12.53 1.32 1.36
N ARG A 31 12.80 0.03 1.17
CA ARG A 31 12.54 -0.65 -0.10
C ARG A 31 11.05 -0.53 -0.44
N PRO A 32 10.68 -0.03 -1.63
CA PRO A 32 9.28 0.08 -2.00
C PRO A 32 8.70 -1.30 -2.29
N GLY A 33 7.47 -1.50 -1.83
CA GLY A 33 6.68 -2.71 -2.02
C GLY A 33 6.16 -2.86 -3.44
N ILE A 34 6.15 -1.79 -4.24
CA ILE A 34 5.91 -1.84 -5.67
C ILE A 34 7.06 -1.15 -6.42
N ARG A 35 7.58 -1.84 -7.43
CA ARG A 35 8.60 -1.30 -8.34
C ARG A 35 8.21 -1.63 -9.75
N GLY A 36 8.31 -0.64 -10.62
CA GLY A 36 7.94 -0.77 -12.01
C GLY A 36 7.88 0.59 -12.65
N HIS A 37 7.50 0.58 -13.92
CA HIS A 37 7.34 1.79 -14.70
C HIS A 37 6.43 1.53 -15.89
N ARG A 38 5.92 2.60 -16.48
CA ARG A 38 5.05 2.53 -17.64
C ARG A 38 5.80 2.82 -18.93
N ILE A 39 5.46 2.03 -19.93
CA ILE A 39 5.81 2.19 -21.33
C ILE A 39 4.54 2.53 -22.09
N VAL A 40 4.49 3.70 -22.74
CA VAL A 40 3.31 4.18 -23.48
C VAL A 40 3.72 4.52 -24.92
N PRO A 41 2.96 4.08 -25.94
CA PRO A 41 3.15 4.58 -27.30
C PRO A 41 2.92 6.10 -27.37
N ASP A 42 3.79 6.81 -28.10
CA ASP A 42 3.71 8.25 -28.31
C ASP A 42 3.88 8.55 -29.81
N GLY A 43 2.77 8.48 -30.56
CA GLY A 43 2.81 8.52 -32.03
C GLY A 43 3.58 7.34 -32.61
N ASP A 44 4.63 7.64 -33.37
CA ASP A 44 5.55 6.63 -33.92
C ASP A 44 6.71 6.27 -32.96
N ASP A 45 6.76 6.86 -31.76
CA ASP A 45 7.79 6.65 -30.74
C ASP A 45 7.22 5.99 -29.46
N VAL A 46 8.05 5.78 -28.46
CA VAL A 46 7.71 5.17 -27.17
C VAL A 46 8.22 6.01 -26.01
N SER A 47 7.31 6.41 -25.12
CA SER A 47 7.64 7.03 -23.84
C SER A 47 7.84 5.96 -22.76
N VAL A 48 8.97 6.02 -22.05
CA VAL A 48 9.35 5.06 -21.00
C VAL A 48 9.59 5.76 -19.66
N GLY A 49 9.50 5.01 -18.56
CA GLY A 49 9.89 5.50 -17.23
C GLY A 49 8.83 6.34 -16.51
N ARG A 50 7.55 6.28 -16.94
CA ARG A 50 6.44 6.96 -16.26
C ARG A 50 5.89 6.14 -15.08
N ASP A 51 5.12 6.76 -14.20
CA ASP A 51 4.31 6.09 -13.17
C ASP A 51 5.07 5.15 -12.20
N TRP A 52 6.33 5.49 -11.91
CA TRP A 52 7.22 4.69 -11.05
C TRP A 52 6.95 4.84 -9.54
N SER A 53 6.10 5.80 -9.15
CA SER A 53 5.79 6.11 -7.74
C SER A 53 4.27 6.18 -7.47
N PRO A 54 3.54 5.07 -7.62
CA PRO A 54 2.10 5.08 -7.38
C PRO A 54 1.77 5.40 -5.91
N ARG A 55 0.59 5.99 -5.72
CA ARG A 55 -0.02 6.33 -4.44
C ARG A 55 -1.43 5.77 -4.39
N PHE A 56 -1.61 4.65 -3.71
CA PHE A 56 -2.90 4.01 -3.64
C PHE A 56 -3.76 4.66 -2.55
N LEU A 57 -5.01 4.95 -2.90
CA LEU A 57 -6.05 5.39 -1.97
C LEU A 57 -7.07 4.27 -1.83
N ILE A 58 -7.47 3.97 -0.60
CA ILE A 58 -8.49 2.94 -0.35
C ILE A 58 -9.82 3.39 -0.95
N ASP A 59 -10.40 2.57 -1.82
CA ASP A 59 -11.60 2.92 -2.59
C ASP A 59 -12.88 2.78 -1.76
N SER A 60 -12.90 1.84 -0.81
CA SER A 60 -14.05 1.52 0.03
C SER A 60 -13.63 0.86 1.35
N GLU A 61 -14.56 0.73 2.29
CA GLU A 61 -14.33 -0.08 3.48
C GLU A 61 -13.91 -1.52 3.12
N PRO A 62 -13.01 -2.14 3.91
CA PRO A 62 -12.59 -3.53 3.69
C PRO A 62 -13.78 -4.49 3.75
N ARG A 63 -13.87 -5.41 2.78
CA ARG A 63 -14.88 -6.47 2.79
C ARG A 63 -14.34 -7.66 3.58
N ILE A 64 -15.12 -8.16 4.54
CA ILE A 64 -14.74 -9.30 5.39
C ILE A 64 -15.79 -10.40 5.26
N GLN A 65 -15.39 -11.59 4.82
CA GLN A 65 -16.27 -12.74 4.70
C GLN A 65 -15.48 -14.04 4.83
N GLY A 66 -15.96 -14.98 5.67
CA GLY A 66 -15.42 -16.34 5.72
C GLY A 66 -13.93 -16.43 6.07
N GLY A 67 -13.42 -15.53 6.92
CA GLY A 67 -11.98 -15.49 7.27
C GLY A 67 -11.10 -14.80 6.22
N VAL A 68 -11.69 -14.21 5.18
CA VAL A 68 -10.99 -13.43 4.16
C VAL A 68 -11.35 -11.96 4.31
N MET A 69 -10.34 -11.10 4.35
CA MET A 69 -10.47 -9.65 4.24
C MET A 69 -9.89 -9.19 2.90
N THR A 70 -10.66 -8.39 2.15
CA THR A 70 -10.25 -7.81 0.87
C THR A 70 -10.34 -6.30 0.93
N MET A 71 -9.26 -5.63 0.55
CA MET A 71 -9.17 -4.17 0.41
C MET A 71 -8.91 -3.83 -1.05
N GLU A 72 -9.68 -2.88 -1.57
CA GLU A 72 -9.49 -2.32 -2.91
C GLU A 72 -8.91 -0.91 -2.76
N ALA A 73 -7.92 -0.62 -3.58
CA ALA A 73 -7.29 0.69 -3.63
C ALA A 73 -6.94 1.07 -5.06
N SER A 74 -6.94 2.37 -5.37
CA SER A 74 -6.60 2.87 -6.69
C SER A 74 -5.63 4.04 -6.63
N ASP A 75 -4.78 4.13 -7.66
CA ASP A 75 -4.08 5.36 -8.01
C ASP A 75 -4.65 5.83 -9.36
N GLY A 76 -5.50 6.86 -9.30
CA GLY A 76 -6.13 7.44 -10.48
C GLY A 76 -5.16 8.16 -11.42
N LEU A 77 -3.99 8.62 -10.94
CA LEU A 77 -2.97 9.26 -11.77
C LEU A 77 -2.15 8.23 -12.54
N CYS A 78 -1.75 7.15 -11.89
CA CYS A 78 -1.01 6.06 -12.53
C CYS A 78 -1.91 5.07 -13.28
N GLY A 79 -3.23 5.11 -13.06
CA GLY A 79 -4.19 4.17 -13.65
C GLY A 79 -3.95 2.73 -13.22
N LEU A 80 -3.70 2.53 -11.92
CA LEU A 80 -3.46 1.23 -11.30
C LEU A 80 -4.51 0.96 -10.23
N HIS A 81 -5.00 -0.28 -10.17
CA HIS A 81 -5.78 -0.79 -9.05
C HIS A 81 -4.98 -1.85 -8.31
N LEU A 82 -5.09 -1.84 -6.99
CA LEU A 82 -4.47 -2.79 -6.09
C LEU A 82 -5.54 -3.44 -5.24
N THR A 83 -5.63 -4.76 -5.30
CA THR A 83 -6.40 -5.56 -4.36
C THR A 83 -5.45 -6.20 -3.36
N THR A 84 -5.66 -5.95 -2.07
CA THR A 84 -4.95 -6.64 -0.98
C THR A 84 -5.89 -7.64 -0.34
N VAL A 85 -5.48 -8.92 -0.27
CA VAL A 85 -6.26 -10.01 0.33
C VAL A 85 -5.51 -10.58 1.51
N LEU A 86 -6.18 -10.69 2.66
CA LEU A 86 -5.71 -11.38 3.85
C LEU A 86 -6.65 -12.55 4.12
N GLU A 87 -6.11 -13.75 4.24
CA GLU A 87 -6.87 -14.99 4.45
C GLU A 87 -6.32 -15.72 5.67
N THR A 88 -7.17 -15.98 6.65
CA THR A 88 -6.84 -16.89 7.75
C THR A 88 -6.97 -18.33 7.28
N LEU A 89 -5.96 -19.13 7.57
CA LEU A 89 -5.90 -20.54 7.20
C LEU A 89 -5.94 -21.42 8.46
N PRO A 90 -6.34 -22.70 8.33
CA PRO A 90 -6.24 -23.66 9.43
C PRO A 90 -4.83 -23.68 10.03
N GLY A 91 -4.76 -23.87 11.35
CA GLY A 91 -3.47 -23.87 12.08
C GLY A 91 -2.92 -22.48 12.41
N GLY A 92 -3.73 -21.42 12.28
CA GLY A 92 -3.34 -20.07 12.70
C GLY A 92 -2.42 -19.34 11.71
N THR A 93 -2.32 -19.83 10.48
CA THR A 93 -1.51 -19.18 9.44
C THR A 93 -2.29 -18.04 8.78
N LEU A 94 -1.58 -16.99 8.38
CA LEU A 94 -2.13 -15.88 7.61
C LEU A 94 -1.49 -15.86 6.21
N ARG A 95 -2.31 -15.85 5.17
CA ARG A 95 -1.87 -15.61 3.79
C ARG A 95 -2.20 -14.18 3.39
N ILE A 96 -1.22 -13.47 2.87
CA ILE A 96 -1.39 -12.10 2.37
C ILE A 96 -1.01 -12.08 0.89
N ARG A 97 -1.83 -11.45 0.05
CA ARG A 97 -1.58 -11.31 -1.38
C ARG A 97 -1.94 -9.92 -1.86
N HIS A 98 -1.05 -9.34 -2.67
CA HIS A 98 -1.33 -8.18 -3.50
C HIS A 98 -1.65 -8.61 -4.92
N ILE A 99 -2.66 -8.01 -5.53
CA ILE A 99 -3.04 -8.21 -6.93
C ILE A 99 -3.08 -6.84 -7.57
N LEU A 100 -2.20 -6.61 -8.54
CA LEU A 100 -2.12 -5.34 -9.26
C LEU A 100 -2.80 -5.46 -10.62
N ARG A 101 -3.65 -4.48 -10.96
CA ARG A 101 -4.30 -4.37 -12.26
C ARG A 101 -3.97 -3.04 -12.90
N ASN A 102 -3.40 -3.09 -14.10
CA ASN A 102 -3.22 -1.93 -14.96
C ASN A 102 -4.53 -1.64 -15.71
N VAL A 103 -5.08 -0.43 -15.57
CA VAL A 103 -6.32 -0.02 -16.25
C VAL A 103 -6.13 1.18 -17.19
N ALA A 104 -4.93 1.77 -17.21
CA ALA A 104 -4.56 2.81 -18.16
C ALA A 104 -3.87 2.25 -19.40
N GLN A 105 -3.78 3.08 -20.45
CA GLN A 105 -3.06 2.74 -21.68
C GLN A 105 -1.57 2.47 -21.41
N GLY A 106 -0.97 1.65 -22.28
CA GLY A 106 0.43 1.28 -22.19
C GLY A 106 0.66 0.10 -21.25
N THR A 107 1.87 -0.44 -21.31
CA THR A 107 2.28 -1.58 -20.50
C THR A 107 2.94 -1.07 -19.24
N TYR A 108 2.45 -1.54 -18.08
CA TYR A 108 3.14 -1.36 -16.81
C TYR A 108 4.10 -2.54 -16.61
N VAL A 109 5.39 -2.27 -16.75
CA VAL A 109 6.45 -3.24 -16.48
C VAL A 109 6.62 -3.33 -14.97
N LEU A 110 6.32 -4.50 -14.41
CA LEU A 110 6.38 -4.75 -12.97
C LEU A 110 7.70 -5.46 -12.63
N ASP A 111 8.57 -4.77 -11.91
CA ASP A 111 9.86 -5.29 -11.44
C ASP A 111 9.75 -5.91 -10.05
N GLY A 112 8.72 -5.54 -9.27
CA GLY A 112 8.46 -6.15 -7.97
C GLY A 112 7.11 -5.74 -7.38
N LEU A 113 6.48 -6.70 -6.70
CA LEU A 113 5.29 -6.50 -5.87
C LEU A 113 5.44 -7.35 -4.62
N GLU A 114 5.69 -6.70 -3.49
CA GLU A 114 6.09 -7.31 -2.23
C GLU A 114 5.09 -6.96 -1.12
N VAL A 115 4.75 -7.95 -0.30
CA VAL A 115 4.01 -7.73 0.94
C VAL A 115 5.00 -7.34 2.03
N SER A 116 4.68 -6.27 2.76
CA SER A 116 5.39 -5.89 3.99
C SER A 116 4.55 -6.32 5.20
N VAL A 117 5.16 -7.01 6.15
CA VAL A 117 4.49 -7.41 7.41
C VAL A 117 5.15 -6.66 8.55
N PRO A 118 4.43 -5.74 9.22
CA PRO A 118 5.00 -5.01 10.32
C PRO A 118 5.13 -5.90 11.55
N LEU A 119 6.36 -6.02 12.03
CA LEU A 119 6.69 -6.74 13.26
C LEU A 119 7.06 -5.74 14.34
N LEU A 120 6.77 -6.10 15.60
CA LEU A 120 7.21 -5.32 16.75
C LEU A 120 8.71 -5.54 16.95
N ASP A 121 9.43 -4.51 17.41
CA ASP A 121 10.88 -4.57 17.65
C ASP A 121 11.29 -5.64 18.68
N ARG A 122 10.35 -6.14 19.47
CA ARG A 122 10.57 -7.20 20.48
C ARG A 122 10.50 -8.63 19.94
N GLN A 123 10.29 -8.82 18.65
CA GLN A 123 10.34 -10.17 18.06
C GLN A 123 11.80 -10.62 17.97
N THR A 124 12.14 -11.71 18.66
CA THR A 124 13.52 -12.20 18.77
C THR A 124 13.90 -13.22 17.71
N GLU A 125 12.93 -13.83 17.03
CA GLU A 125 13.15 -14.86 16.02
C GLU A 125 12.18 -14.70 14.85
N ILE A 126 12.70 -14.90 13.64
CA ILE A 126 11.94 -14.91 12.39
C ILE A 126 12.33 -16.22 11.69
N LEU A 127 11.34 -17.11 11.54
CA LEU A 127 11.49 -18.46 10.97
C LEU A 127 10.97 -18.53 9.53
#